data_AF-A0AAJ0EG45-F1
#
_entry.id   AF-A0AAJ0EG45-F1
#
_cell.length_a   1.000
_cell.length_b   1.000
_cell.length_c   1.000
_cell.angle_alpha   90.00
_cell.angle_beta   90.00
_cell.angle_gamma   90.00
#
_symmetry.space_group_name_H-M   'P 1'
#
loop_
_entity.id
_entity.type
_entity.pdbx_description
1 polymer ?
#
loop_
_entity_poly.entity_id
_entity_poly.type
_entity_poly.pdbx_seq_one_letter_code
_entity_poly.pdbx_strand_id
1 'polypeptide(L)'
;SSGPFDFTSTYDVIATPEQVVDNNNTFTGGLAGAIGYFNYGINSKENVICYNITLVNFQGEYQSPARTATHIHQAEKGKAGPPRIAFPNPVAVEGYQNVRRSVGCLTGPFVTGVNATGVDTGSGFKVSQIEENPEGFFTDVHSSLAVPGAVRGQL
;
A
#
# COMPACT_ATOMS: atom_id res chain seq x y z
N SER A 1 -17.56 -1.95 22.79
CA SER A 1 -17.54 -3.24 22.08
C SER A 1 -16.18 -3.36 21.41
N SER A 2 -15.18 -3.92 22.10
CA SER A 2 -13.93 -4.35 21.46
C SER A 2 -14.25 -5.64 20.70
N GLY A 3 -14.06 -5.63 19.38
CA GLY A 3 -14.17 -6.84 18.57
C GLY A 3 -13.08 -7.86 18.95
N PRO A 4 -13.02 -9.01 18.29
CA PRO A 4 -11.99 -10.03 18.57
C PRO A 4 -10.55 -9.59 18.24
N PHE A 5 -10.37 -8.37 17.71
CA PHE A 5 -9.09 -7.76 17.41
C PHE A 5 -9.04 -6.35 18.01
N ASP A 6 -8.00 -6.06 18.78
CA ASP A 6 -7.72 -4.72 19.30
C ASP A 6 -6.71 -4.03 18.37
N PHE A 7 -7.13 -2.93 17.75
CA PHE A 7 -6.23 -2.06 17.00
C PHE A 7 -5.65 -1.00 17.93
N THR A 8 -4.33 -0.85 17.90
CA THR A 8 -3.61 0.26 18.53
C THR A 8 -3.79 1.55 17.74
N SER A 9 -4.03 1.47 16.43
CA SER A 9 -4.38 2.60 15.57
C SER A 9 -5.13 2.16 14.31
N THR A 10 -5.81 3.12 13.66
CA THR A 10 -6.48 2.92 12.37
C THR A 10 -6.17 4.08 11.43
N TYR A 11 -6.06 3.80 10.13
CA TYR A 11 -5.77 4.79 9.09
C TYR A 11 -6.71 4.61 7.91
N ASP A 12 -7.30 5.69 7.44
CA ASP A 12 -8.15 5.72 6.25
C ASP A 12 -7.49 6.63 5.20
N VAL A 13 -6.97 6.03 4.14
CA VAL A 13 -6.21 6.75 3.10
C VAL A 13 -6.96 6.68 1.77
N ILE A 14 -7.18 7.85 1.17
CA ILE A 14 -7.66 7.99 -0.20
C ILE A 14 -6.47 8.25 -1.10
N ALA A 15 -6.13 7.26 -1.91
CA ALA A 15 -5.07 7.31 -2.89
C ALA A 15 -5.62 7.72 -4.25
N THR A 16 -4.94 8.64 -4.92
CA THR A 16 -5.37 9.17 -6.22
C THR A 16 -4.21 9.24 -7.22
N PRO A 17 -4.48 9.39 -8.53
CA PRO A 17 -3.45 9.48 -9.57
C PRO A 17 -2.56 10.72 -9.42
N GLU A 18 -3.09 11.80 -8.85
CA GLU A 18 -2.43 13.12 -8.76
C GLU A 18 -1.29 13.17 -7.73
N GLN A 19 -1.06 12.07 -6.99
CA GLN A 19 0.00 11.98 -6.00
C GLN A 19 1.17 11.09 -6.46
N VAL A 20 1.05 10.44 -7.61
CA VAL A 20 2.04 9.47 -8.11
C VAL A 20 3.31 10.16 -8.61
N VAL A 21 4.45 9.68 -8.12
CA VAL A 21 5.80 10.12 -8.52
C VAL A 21 6.65 8.92 -8.94
N ASP A 22 7.62 9.13 -9.80
CA ASP A 22 8.63 8.12 -10.15
C ASP A 22 9.76 8.04 -9.11
N ASN A 23 10.73 7.15 -9.35
CA ASN A 23 11.90 6.96 -8.50
C ASN A 23 12.82 8.20 -8.40
N ASN A 24 12.69 9.15 -9.31
CA ASN A 24 13.41 10.43 -9.28
C ASN A 24 12.62 11.53 -8.55
N ASN A 25 11.47 11.20 -7.98
CA ASN A 25 10.50 12.13 -7.37
C ASN A 25 9.86 13.08 -8.39
N THR A 26 9.82 12.70 -9.66
CA THR A 26 9.12 13.45 -10.70
C THR A 26 7.66 13.03 -10.70
N PHE A 27 6.74 13.99 -10.66
CA PHE A 27 5.32 13.72 -10.82
C PHE A 27 5.04 13.11 -12.20
N THR A 28 4.42 11.93 -12.23
CA THR A 28 4.07 11.25 -13.48
C THR A 28 2.57 11.22 -13.74
N GLY A 29 1.77 11.42 -12.68
CA GLY A 29 0.38 10.99 -12.66
C GLY A 29 0.25 9.47 -12.58
N GLY A 30 -0.95 9.01 -12.20
CA GLY A 30 -1.34 7.61 -12.19
C GLY A 30 -2.39 7.29 -13.26
N LEU A 31 -3.22 6.27 -13.01
CA LEU A 31 -4.32 5.91 -13.91
C LEU A 31 -5.48 6.89 -13.77
N ALA A 32 -5.75 7.67 -14.82
CA ALA A 32 -6.82 8.65 -14.82
C ALA A 32 -8.17 8.06 -14.35
N GLY A 33 -8.79 8.71 -13.37
CA GLY A 33 -10.08 8.31 -12.80
C GLY A 33 -10.03 7.11 -11.84
N ALA A 34 -8.86 6.52 -11.59
CA ALA A 34 -8.68 5.50 -10.57
C ALA A 34 -8.70 6.11 -9.16
N ILE A 35 -9.29 5.40 -8.20
CA ILE A 35 -9.28 5.79 -6.78
C ILE A 35 -8.98 4.55 -5.94
N GLY A 36 -8.10 4.67 -4.96
CA GLY A 36 -7.86 3.64 -3.96
C GLY A 36 -8.34 4.08 -2.58
N TYR A 37 -9.13 3.24 -1.93
CA TYR A 37 -9.51 3.37 -0.52
C TYR A 37 -8.74 2.32 0.27
N PHE A 38 -7.80 2.77 1.09
CA PHE A 38 -6.93 1.93 1.90
C PHE A 38 -7.27 2.16 3.36
N ASN A 39 -7.97 1.21 3.97
CA ASN A 39 -8.33 1.26 5.39
C ASN A 39 -7.47 0.24 6.14
N TYR A 40 -6.72 0.71 7.13
CA TYR A 40 -5.80 -0.10 7.91
C TYR A 40 -6.18 -0.10 9.39
N GLY A 41 -6.01 -1.25 10.03
CA GLY A 41 -6.00 -1.39 11.48
C GLY A 41 -4.68 -2.01 11.91
N ILE A 42 -3.91 -1.33 12.75
CA ILE A 42 -2.62 -1.80 13.25
C ILE A 42 -2.77 -2.31 14.67
N ASN A 43 -2.11 -3.42 15.01
CA ASN A 43 -1.81 -3.82 16.37
C ASN A 43 -0.28 -3.90 16.51
N SER A 44 0.33 -2.83 17.04
CA SER A 44 1.78 -2.72 17.17
C SER A 44 2.39 -3.60 18.24
N LYS A 45 1.57 -4.06 19.21
CA LYS A 45 2.00 -5.03 20.23
C LYS A 45 2.28 -6.40 19.62
N GLU A 46 1.51 -6.79 18.60
CA GLU A 46 1.62 -8.08 17.91
C GLU A 46 2.31 -7.98 16.54
N ASN A 47 2.72 -6.78 16.13
CA ASN A 47 3.26 -6.49 14.80
C ASN A 47 2.32 -6.93 13.66
N VAL A 48 1.03 -6.67 13.82
CA VAL A 48 -0.05 -7.03 12.89
C VAL A 48 -0.60 -5.78 12.21
N ILE A 49 -0.89 -5.90 10.91
CA ILE A 49 -1.68 -4.92 10.17
C ILE A 49 -2.81 -5.63 9.43
N CYS A 50 -4.05 -5.26 9.76
CA CYS A 50 -5.25 -5.63 9.01
C CYS A 50 -5.56 -4.55 7.98
N TYR A 51 -6.09 -4.95 6.85
CA TYR A 51 -6.36 -4.07 5.71
C TYR A 51 -7.71 -4.40 5.07
N ASN A 52 -8.36 -3.36 4.57
CA ASN A 52 -9.52 -3.43 3.68
C ASN A 52 -9.27 -2.42 2.55
N ILE A 53 -8.77 -2.91 1.44
CA ILE A 53 -8.34 -2.13 0.29
C ILE A 53 -9.35 -2.29 -0.82
N THR A 54 -9.89 -1.18 -1.33
CA THR A 54 -10.78 -1.15 -2.49
C THR A 54 -10.22 -0.24 -3.55
N LEU A 55 -10.12 -0.72 -4.78
CA LEU A 55 -9.73 0.05 -5.95
C LEU A 55 -10.94 0.23 -6.85
N VAL A 56 -11.16 1.45 -7.30
CA VAL A 56 -12.20 1.81 -8.27
C VAL A 56 -11.50 2.29 -9.55
N ASN A 57 -12.00 1.86 -10.70
CA ASN A 57 -11.45 2.16 -12.02
C ASN A 57 -9.98 1.72 -12.22
N PHE A 58 -9.54 0.68 -11.50
CA PHE A 58 -8.24 0.07 -11.76
C PHE A 58 -8.26 -0.68 -13.09
N GLN A 59 -7.25 -0.43 -13.93
CA GLN A 59 -7.13 -1.02 -15.26
C GLN A 59 -5.74 -1.65 -15.46
N GLY A 60 -5.63 -2.52 -16.46
CA GLY A 60 -4.41 -3.26 -16.75
C GLY A 60 -4.15 -4.39 -15.76
N GLU A 61 -2.91 -4.87 -15.79
CA GLU A 61 -2.43 -5.98 -14.98
C GLU A 61 -1.60 -5.47 -13.81
N TYR A 62 -1.57 -6.22 -12.71
CA TYR A 62 -0.66 -5.92 -11.61
C TYR A 62 0.79 -6.10 -12.06
N GLN A 63 1.60 -5.05 -11.91
CA GLN A 63 3.02 -5.08 -12.28
C GLN A 63 3.85 -4.36 -11.23
N SER A 64 4.84 -5.05 -10.65
CA SER A 64 5.73 -4.49 -9.63
C SER A 64 7.04 -5.29 -9.58
N PRO A 65 8.17 -4.65 -9.20
CA PRO A 65 9.39 -5.37 -8.84
C PRO A 65 9.27 -6.17 -7.53
N ALA A 66 8.30 -5.83 -6.67
CA ALA A 66 8.00 -6.55 -5.44
C ALA A 66 7.13 -7.80 -5.71
N ARG A 67 6.89 -8.61 -4.68
CA ARG A 67 6.07 -9.84 -4.75
C ARG A 67 4.64 -9.59 -5.20
N THR A 68 4.08 -8.45 -4.82
CA THR A 68 2.78 -7.97 -5.27
C THR A 68 2.92 -6.53 -5.72
N ALA A 69 1.83 -5.91 -6.16
CA ALA A 69 1.81 -4.55 -6.68
C ALA A 69 1.10 -3.57 -5.74
N THR A 70 0.75 -3.98 -4.52
CA THR A 70 0.01 -3.17 -3.56
C THR A 70 0.83 -3.04 -2.28
N HIS A 71 1.14 -1.82 -1.85
CA HIS A 71 2.18 -1.64 -0.82
C HIS A 71 1.86 -0.57 0.23
N ILE A 72 2.63 -0.62 1.31
CA ILE A 72 3.02 0.56 2.08
C ILE A 72 4.52 0.78 1.86
N HIS A 73 4.89 2.01 1.55
CA HIS A 73 6.26 2.49 1.40
C HIS A 73 6.62 3.46 2.53
N GLN A 74 7.91 3.59 2.82
CA GLN A 74 8.44 4.58 3.76
C GLN A 74 9.11 5.73 3.00
N ALA A 75 8.44 6.88 2.95
CA ALA A 75 8.99 8.15 2.48
C ALA A 75 8.09 9.33 2.87
N GLU A 76 8.69 10.52 2.93
CA GLU A 76 7.95 11.78 3.04
C GLU A 76 7.02 12.02 1.84
N LYS A 77 6.05 12.90 2.04
CA LYS A 77 5.09 13.30 1.01
C LYS A 77 5.78 13.77 -0.27
N GLY A 78 5.36 13.22 -1.40
CA GLY A 78 5.91 13.52 -2.73
C GLY A 78 7.29 12.91 -3.00
N LYS A 79 7.79 12.04 -2.12
CA LYS A 79 9.06 11.31 -2.33
C LYS A 79 8.84 9.83 -2.59
N ALA A 80 9.67 9.24 -3.43
CA ALA A 80 9.79 7.80 -3.57
C ALA A 80 10.56 7.21 -2.38
N GLY A 81 10.26 5.96 -2.04
CA GLY A 81 10.95 5.23 -0.99
C GLY A 81 10.76 3.73 -1.14
N PRO A 82 11.45 2.90 -0.35
CA PRO A 82 11.34 1.45 -0.44
C PRO A 82 9.97 0.96 0.07
N PRO A 83 9.40 -0.11 -0.53
CA PRO A 83 8.23 -0.76 0.04
C PRO A 83 8.63 -1.44 1.36
N ARG A 84 7.78 -1.35 2.37
CA ARG A 84 7.96 -2.00 3.68
C ARG A 84 6.99 -3.15 3.89
N ILE A 85 5.79 -3.05 3.31
CA ILE A 85 4.79 -4.11 3.32
C ILE A 85 4.29 -4.33 1.89
N ALA A 86 4.22 -5.59 1.47
CA ALA A 86 3.56 -6.01 0.23
C ALA A 86 2.27 -6.77 0.57
N PHE A 87 1.12 -6.22 0.14
CA PHE A 87 -0.19 -6.81 0.39
C PHE A 87 -0.64 -7.68 -0.78
N PRO A 88 -1.46 -8.71 -0.53
CA PRO A 88 -2.18 -9.39 -1.62
C PRO A 88 -2.93 -8.38 -2.49
N ASN A 89 -2.72 -8.47 -3.80
CA ASN A 89 -3.36 -7.56 -4.75
C ASN A 89 -4.89 -7.69 -4.68
N PRO A 90 -5.64 -6.58 -4.72
CA PRO A 90 -7.09 -6.60 -4.83
C PRO A 90 -7.58 -7.45 -6.01
N VAL A 91 -8.64 -8.24 -5.81
CA VAL A 91 -9.25 -9.07 -6.86
C VAL A 91 -10.57 -8.47 -7.31
N ALA A 92 -10.98 -8.75 -8.55
CA ALA A 92 -12.24 -8.25 -9.08
C ALA A 92 -13.43 -8.60 -8.16
N VAL A 93 -14.30 -7.62 -7.91
CA VAL A 93 -15.54 -7.84 -7.16
C VAL A 93 -16.63 -8.23 -8.15
N GLU A 94 -17.23 -9.41 -7.94
CA GLU A 94 -18.32 -9.90 -8.77
C GLU A 94 -19.50 -8.91 -8.80
N GLY A 95 -20.01 -8.62 -10.00
CA GLY A 95 -21.12 -7.68 -10.19
C GLY A 95 -20.73 -6.20 -10.22
N TYR A 96 -19.46 -5.83 -9.99
CA TYR A 96 -18.99 -4.44 -10.04
C TYR A 96 -17.90 -4.26 -11.09
N GLN A 97 -18.18 -3.44 -12.10
CA GLN A 97 -17.19 -3.15 -13.14
C GLN A 97 -16.03 -2.33 -12.60
N ASN A 98 -14.80 -2.76 -12.93
CA ASN A 98 -13.55 -2.09 -12.56
C ASN A 98 -13.37 -1.82 -11.05
N VAL A 99 -14.04 -2.58 -10.20
CA VAL A 99 -13.83 -2.56 -8.75
C VAL A 99 -13.03 -3.79 -8.35
N ARG A 100 -11.97 -3.59 -7.58
CA ARG A 100 -11.17 -4.68 -7.01
C ARG A 100 -11.05 -4.52 -5.51
N ARG A 101 -11.04 -5.62 -4.75
CA ARG A 101 -10.96 -5.59 -3.28
C ARG A 101 -9.97 -6.62 -2.73
N SER A 102 -9.25 -6.24 -1.67
CA SER A 102 -8.40 -7.11 -0.86
C SER A 102 -8.71 -6.89 0.61
N VAL A 103 -8.97 -7.94 1.37
CA VAL A 103 -9.23 -7.87 2.81
C VAL A 103 -8.43 -8.96 3.51
N GLY A 104 -7.77 -8.63 4.61
CA GLY A 104 -7.01 -9.59 5.39
C GLY A 104 -6.18 -8.94 6.47
N CYS A 105 -5.30 -9.72 7.09
CA CYS A 105 -4.29 -9.24 8.02
C CYS A 105 -2.94 -9.89 7.72
N LEU A 106 -1.87 -9.15 7.92
CA LEU A 106 -0.50 -9.63 7.84
C LEU A 106 0.17 -9.47 9.21
N THR A 107 0.93 -10.48 9.62
CA THR A 107 1.79 -10.43 10.80
C THR A 107 3.23 -10.41 10.33
N GLY A 108 4.06 -9.53 10.91
CA GLY A 108 5.49 -9.54 10.60
C GLY A 108 6.18 -10.84 11.05
N PRO A 109 7.39 -11.14 10.55
CA PRO A 109 8.23 -10.29 9.71
C PRO A 109 7.68 -10.11 8.29
N PHE A 110 7.77 -8.90 7.77
CA PHE A 110 7.30 -8.55 6.43
C PHE A 110 8.39 -8.82 5.39
N VAL A 111 7.97 -9.23 4.19
CA VAL A 111 8.87 -9.51 3.07
C VAL A 111 8.27 -8.92 1.81
N THR A 112 9.00 -8.01 1.17
CA THR A 112 8.53 -7.32 -0.05
C THR A 112 9.01 -8.02 -1.31
N GLY A 113 10.12 -8.75 -1.24
CA GLY A 113 10.85 -9.31 -2.39
C GLY A 113 11.78 -8.32 -3.08
N VAL A 114 11.80 -7.05 -2.66
CA VAL A 114 12.71 -6.03 -3.19
C VAL A 114 14.01 -6.09 -2.41
N ASN A 115 15.10 -6.39 -3.10
CA ASN A 115 16.42 -6.53 -2.48
C ASN A 115 17.51 -5.95 -3.39
N ALA A 116 17.73 -4.63 -3.29
CA ALA A 116 18.77 -3.94 -4.05
C ALA A 116 20.14 -3.92 -3.36
N THR A 117 20.19 -4.11 -2.04
CA THR A 117 21.38 -3.93 -1.20
C THR A 117 21.87 -5.22 -0.52
N GLY A 118 21.29 -6.38 -0.88
CA GLY A 118 21.52 -7.66 -0.21
C GLY A 118 20.51 -7.96 0.91
N VAL A 119 19.70 -6.99 1.33
CA VAL A 119 18.65 -7.13 2.35
C VAL A 119 17.28 -6.76 1.77
N ASP A 120 16.26 -7.58 2.07
CA ASP A 120 14.86 -7.30 1.71
C ASP A 120 14.38 -6.00 2.36
N THR A 121 13.66 -5.15 1.62
CA THR A 121 13.23 -3.86 2.15
C THR A 121 12.18 -3.95 3.27
N GLY A 122 11.49 -5.08 3.43
CA GLY A 122 10.61 -5.36 4.57
C GLY A 122 11.36 -5.89 5.80
N SER A 123 12.63 -6.30 5.65
CA SER A 123 13.42 -6.87 6.74
C SER A 123 13.57 -5.89 7.91
N GLY A 124 13.24 -6.36 9.12
CA GLY A 124 13.31 -5.57 10.35
C GLY A 124 12.23 -4.49 10.50
N PHE A 125 11.35 -4.30 9.50
CA PHE A 125 10.25 -3.36 9.60
C PHE A 125 9.23 -3.81 10.64
N LYS A 126 8.70 -2.84 11.40
CA LYS A 126 7.62 -3.04 12.37
C LYS A 126 6.53 -2.02 12.13
N VAL A 127 5.28 -2.44 12.27
CA VAL A 127 4.12 -1.55 12.11
C VAL A 127 4.07 -0.43 13.16
N SER A 128 4.76 -0.58 14.30
CA SER A 128 4.93 0.51 15.28
C SER A 128 5.60 1.75 14.67
N GLN A 129 6.46 1.58 13.66
CA GLN A 129 7.11 2.71 12.98
C GLN A 129 6.09 3.57 12.21
N ILE A 130 4.99 2.98 11.74
CA ILE A 130 3.87 3.74 11.13
C ILE A 130 3.17 4.58 12.20
N GLU A 131 2.95 4.02 13.39
CA GLU A 131 2.32 4.76 14.49
C GLU A 131 3.19 5.91 15.00
N GLU A 132 4.51 5.72 15.01
CA GLU A 132 5.48 6.73 15.43
C GLU A 132 5.56 7.92 14.45
N ASN A 133 5.39 7.68 13.14
CA ASN A 133 5.44 8.73 12.12
C ASN A 133 4.61 8.36 10.87
N PRO A 134 3.27 8.46 10.91
CA PRO A 134 2.42 8.04 9.80
C PRO A 134 2.67 8.85 8.53
N GLU A 135 2.92 10.16 8.66
CA GLU A 135 3.24 11.05 7.55
C GLU A 135 4.54 10.67 6.82
N GLY A 136 5.37 9.81 7.41
CA GLY A 136 6.55 9.21 6.80
C GLY A 136 6.26 7.98 5.92
N PHE A 137 4.99 7.62 5.73
CA PHE A 137 4.57 6.46 4.95
C PHE A 137 3.48 6.80 3.94
N PHE A 138 3.48 6.09 2.81
CA PHE A 138 2.43 6.18 1.81
C PHE A 138 2.01 4.79 1.34
N THR A 139 0.80 4.67 0.83
CA THR A 139 0.32 3.48 0.14
C THR A 139 0.12 3.75 -1.34
N ASP A 140 0.30 2.70 -2.13
CA ASP A 140 0.07 2.72 -3.56
C ASP A 140 -0.41 1.36 -4.07
N VAL A 141 -0.79 1.38 -5.34
CA VAL A 141 -0.91 0.16 -6.14
C VAL A 141 -0.37 0.43 -7.54
N HIS A 142 0.35 -0.52 -8.13
CA HIS A 142 0.94 -0.41 -9.45
C HIS A 142 0.16 -1.18 -10.51
N SER A 143 0.17 -0.66 -11.73
CA SER A 143 -0.46 -1.27 -12.91
C SER A 143 0.53 -1.29 -14.07
N SER A 144 0.37 -2.24 -14.99
CA SER A 144 1.10 -2.28 -16.25
C SER A 144 0.88 -1.05 -17.14
N LEU A 145 -0.20 -0.31 -16.91
CA LEU A 145 -0.50 0.94 -17.60
C LEU A 145 0.03 2.18 -16.86
N ALA A 146 0.49 2.02 -15.61
CA ALA A 146 1.08 3.07 -14.79
C ALA A 146 2.09 2.45 -13.81
N VAL A 147 3.26 2.10 -14.35
CA VAL A 147 4.31 1.38 -13.61
C VAL A 147 4.81 2.12 -12.36
N PRO A 148 4.97 3.46 -12.36
CA PRO A 148 5.28 4.20 -11.12
C PRO A 148 4.20 4.11 -10.04
N GLY A 149 2.96 3.81 -10.42
CA GLY A 149 1.80 3.71 -9.54
C GLY A 149 0.52 4.07 -10.28
N ALA A 150 -0.55 3.29 -10.11
CA ALA A 150 -1.88 3.62 -10.58
C ALA A 150 -2.54 4.69 -9.69
N VAL A 151 -2.36 4.57 -8.36
CA VAL A 151 -2.78 5.58 -7.37
C VAL A 151 -1.77 5.61 -6.22
N ARG A 152 -1.68 6.74 -5.54
CA ARG A 152 -0.86 6.93 -4.33
C ARG A 152 -1.59 7.79 -3.29
N GLY A 153 -1.40 7.51 -2.00
CA GLY A 153 -1.89 8.31 -0.90
C GLY A 153 -0.97 8.26 0.32
N GLN A 154 -0.72 9.41 0.95
CA GLN A 154 0.05 9.48 2.21
C GLN A 154 -0.82 9.00 3.39
N LEU A 155 -0.21 8.35 4.38
CA LEU A 155 -0.84 7.93 5.64
C LEU A 155 -0.97 9.10 6.63
#